data_AF-A0A2N6F5A6-F1
#
_entry.id   AF-A0A2N6F5A6-F1
#
_cell.length_a   1.000
_cell.length_b   1.000
_cell.length_c   1.000
_cell.angle_alpha   90.00
_cell.angle_beta   90.00
_cell.angle_gamma   90.00
#
_symmetry.space_group_name_H-M   'P 1'
#
loop_
_entity.id
_entity.type
_entity.pdbx_description
1 polymer ?
#
loop_
_entity_poly.entity_id
_entity_poly.type
_entity_poly.pdbx_seq_one_letter_code
_entity_poly.pdbx_strand_id
1 'polypeptide(L)'
;MTLLLPIVVLVPIIFNLPGWLIARKRYEATPWSLSYAVPALIIWVILAMSGIGPQSLGNIVELLYLSFGAVPIYYLKVLFVDKIRPNTGKNTIIATIILCIAAVLLRLIMPVLPE
;
A
#
# COMPACT_ATOMS: atom_id res chain seq x y z
N MET A 1 -15.39 -0.54 11.55
CA MET A 1 -14.50 -0.74 10.38
C MET A 1 -14.95 0.01 9.12
N THR A 2 -16.25 0.19 8.88
CA THR A 2 -16.80 0.86 7.68
C THR A 2 -16.29 2.29 7.42
N LEU A 3 -16.06 3.09 8.47
CA LEU A 3 -15.50 4.46 8.32
C LEU A 3 -13.96 4.50 8.30
N LEU A 4 -13.30 3.52 8.91
CA LEU A 4 -11.85 3.53 9.11
C LEU A 4 -11.11 3.10 7.83
N LEU A 5 -11.71 2.18 7.08
CA LEU A 5 -11.18 1.66 5.82
C LEU A 5 -11.03 2.74 4.72
N PRO A 6 -12.04 3.58 4.41
CA PRO A 6 -11.85 4.66 3.44
C PRO A 6 -10.81 5.69 3.90
N ILE A 7 -10.73 5.99 5.20
CA ILE A 7 -9.71 6.90 5.74
C ILE A 7 -8.31 6.35 5.49
N VAL A 8 -8.06 5.07 5.81
CA VAL A 8 -6.77 4.41 5.61
C VAL A 8 -6.40 4.33 4.12
N VAL A 9 -7.37 4.09 3.24
CA VAL A 9 -7.14 4.07 1.78
C VAL A 9 -6.75 5.45 1.24
N LEU A 10 -7.30 6.52 1.82
CA LEU A 10 -7.00 7.90 1.41
C LEU A 10 -5.59 8.35 1.83
N VAL A 11 -5.03 7.81 2.93
CA VAL A 11 -3.69 8.16 3.40
C VAL A 11 -2.63 7.99 2.29
N PRO A 12 -2.40 6.79 1.70
CA PRO A 12 -1.36 6.63 0.70
C PRO A 12 -1.67 7.46 -0.55
N ILE A 13 -2.93 7.66 -0.92
CA ILE A 13 -3.31 8.50 -2.06
C ILE A 13 -2.88 9.97 -1.84
N ILE A 14 -3.19 10.53 -0.66
CA ILE A 14 -2.85 11.92 -0.32
C ILE A 14 -1.33 12.09 -0.20
N PHE A 15 -0.66 11.18 0.52
CA PHE A 15 0.78 11.29 0.76
C PHE A 15 1.63 10.98 -0.47
N ASN A 16 1.14 10.16 -1.41
CA ASN A 16 1.84 9.88 -2.66
C ASN A 16 1.60 10.95 -3.73
N LEU A 17 0.68 11.90 -3.50
CA LEU A 17 0.33 12.94 -4.47
C LEU A 17 1.56 13.76 -4.95
N PRO A 18 2.47 14.22 -4.08
CA PRO A 18 3.66 14.94 -4.53
C PRO A 18 4.60 14.06 -5.36
N GLY A 19 4.80 12.81 -4.95
CA GLY A 19 5.59 11.83 -5.71
C GLY A 19 4.98 11.56 -7.09
N TRP A 20 3.65 11.45 -7.17
CA TRP A 20 2.95 11.28 -8.44
C TRP A 20 3.06 12.50 -9.34
N LEU A 21 3.00 13.73 -8.80
CA LEU A 21 3.20 14.94 -9.60
C LEU A 21 4.59 14.97 -10.25
N ILE A 22 5.62 14.49 -9.55
CA ILE A 22 6.97 14.31 -10.11
C ILE A 22 6.97 13.23 -11.20
N ALA A 23 6.40 12.06 -10.90
CA ALA A 23 6.36 10.92 -11.80
C ALA A 23 5.56 11.19 -13.07
N ARG A 24 4.46 11.95 -12.97
CA ARG A 24 3.61 12.36 -14.09
C ARG A 24 4.38 13.27 -15.04
N LYS A 25 5.14 14.23 -14.51
CA LYS A 25 5.91 15.20 -15.31
C LYS A 25 7.14 14.58 -15.96
N ARG A 26 7.80 13.62 -15.30
CA ARG A 26 9.09 13.08 -15.75
C ARG A 26 9.01 11.71 -16.43
N TYR A 27 8.02 10.91 -16.07
CA TYR A 27 7.96 9.47 -16.40
C TYR A 27 6.57 9.04 -16.86
N GLU A 28 5.71 9.98 -17.29
CA GLU A 28 4.37 9.72 -17.84
C GLU A 28 3.47 8.86 -16.93
N ALA A 29 3.58 9.05 -15.60
CA ALA A 29 2.80 8.30 -14.64
C ALA A 29 1.28 8.50 -14.79
N THR A 30 0.54 7.38 -14.87
CA THR A 30 -0.91 7.40 -14.89
C THR A 30 -1.49 7.63 -13.48
N PRO A 31 -2.73 8.16 -13.37
CA PRO A 31 -3.41 8.32 -12.08
C PRO A 31 -3.57 7.01 -11.30
N TRP A 32 -3.61 5.86 -11.99
CA TRP A 32 -3.63 4.53 -11.39
C TRP A 32 -2.50 4.32 -10.35
N SER A 33 -1.33 4.93 -10.57
CA SER A 33 -0.21 4.77 -9.64
C SER A 33 -0.45 5.37 -8.26
N LEU A 34 -1.39 6.32 -8.10
CA LEU A 34 -1.80 6.81 -6.78
C LEU A 34 -2.56 5.75 -5.97
N SER A 35 -3.32 4.91 -6.67
CA SER A 35 -4.16 3.85 -6.09
C SER A 35 -3.45 2.51 -6.00
N TYR A 36 -2.13 2.46 -6.24
CA TYR A 36 -1.38 1.21 -6.32
C TYR A 36 -1.43 0.37 -5.02
N ALA A 37 -1.71 1.01 -3.88
CA ALA A 37 -1.82 0.38 -2.57
C ALA A 37 -3.20 -0.25 -2.32
N VAL A 38 -4.23 0.16 -3.08
CA VAL A 38 -5.62 -0.29 -2.90
C VAL A 38 -5.75 -1.82 -2.99
N PRO A 39 -5.16 -2.52 -3.98
CA PRO A 39 -5.26 -3.98 -4.06
C PRO A 39 -4.72 -4.69 -2.81
N ALA A 40 -3.60 -4.23 -2.24
CA ALA A 40 -3.02 -4.81 -1.04
C ALA A 40 -3.93 -4.61 0.19
N LEU A 41 -4.54 -3.43 0.31
CA LEU A 41 -5.51 -3.14 1.37
C LEU A 41 -6.78 -4.01 1.23
N ILE A 42 -7.28 -4.21 0.01
CA ILE A 42 -8.42 -5.11 -0.25
C ILE A 42 -8.08 -6.55 0.12
N ILE A 43 -6.90 -7.05 -0.29
CA ILE A 43 -6.45 -8.40 0.08
C ILE A 43 -6.38 -8.55 1.59
N TRP A 44 -5.78 -7.58 2.29
CA TRP A 44 -5.70 -7.59 3.74
C TRP A 44 -7.09 -7.67 4.39
N VAL A 45 -8.05 -6.88 3.90
CA VAL A 45 -9.44 -6.88 4.40
C VAL A 45 -10.11 -8.24 4.17
N ILE A 46 -9.94 -8.84 2.99
CA ILE A 46 -10.48 -10.17 2.69
C ILE A 46 -9.90 -11.20 3.66
N LEU A 47 -8.59 -11.20 3.88
CA LEU A 47 -7.94 -12.11 4.83
C LEU A 47 -8.47 -11.93 6.26
N ALA A 48 -8.61 -10.68 6.71
CA ALA A 48 -9.15 -10.37 8.02
C ALA A 48 -10.61 -10.85 8.16
N MET A 49 -11.45 -10.65 7.15
CA MET A 49 -12.85 -11.11 7.12
C MET A 49 -12.97 -12.64 7.08
N SER A 50 -12.01 -13.33 6.45
CA SER A 50 -11.95 -14.79 6.43
C SER A 50 -11.43 -15.41 7.72
N GLY A 51 -11.13 -14.62 8.75
CA GLY A 51 -10.62 -15.12 10.03
C GLY A 51 -9.15 -15.50 10.02
N ILE A 52 -8.40 -15.14 8.97
CA ILE A 52 -6.95 -15.40 8.88
C ILE A 52 -6.24 -14.33 9.70
N GLY A 53 -5.34 -14.73 10.60
CA GLY A 53 -4.55 -13.85 11.48
C GLY A 53 -5.28 -13.42 12.77
N PRO A 54 -4.58 -12.73 13.70
CA PRO A 54 -5.16 -12.29 14.98
C PRO A 54 -6.39 -11.39 14.81
N GLN A 55 -7.41 -11.53 15.65
CA GLN A 55 -8.64 -10.73 15.60
C GLN A 55 -8.72 -9.73 16.76
N SER A 56 -7.62 -9.03 17.04
CA SER A 56 -7.54 -8.04 18.12
C SER A 56 -7.45 -6.61 17.58
N LEU A 57 -7.27 -5.62 18.47
CA LEU A 57 -6.93 -4.23 18.11
C LEU A 57 -5.69 -4.11 17.20
N GLY A 58 -4.85 -5.16 17.14
CA GLY A 58 -3.74 -5.28 16.19
C GLY A 58 -4.14 -5.13 14.73
N ASN A 59 -5.40 -5.45 14.37
CA ASN A 59 -5.95 -5.24 13.02
C ASN A 59 -5.83 -3.79 12.53
N ILE A 60 -6.04 -2.83 13.43
CA ILE A 60 -5.94 -1.40 13.08
C ILE A 60 -4.47 -1.03 12.86
N VAL A 61 -3.58 -1.52 13.72
CA VAL A 61 -2.14 -1.24 13.64
C VAL A 61 -1.55 -1.84 12.37
N GLU A 62 -1.91 -3.09 12.03
CA GLU A 62 -1.53 -3.76 10.80
C GLU A 62 -1.91 -2.92 9.56
N LEU A 63 -3.16 -2.50 9.52
CA LEU A 63 -3.70 -1.72 8.42
C LEU A 63 -3.01 -0.35 8.29
N LEU A 64 -2.68 0.29 9.41
CA LEU A 64 -1.88 1.52 9.44
C LEU A 64 -0.45 1.27 8.95
N TYR A 65 0.22 0.19 9.37
CA TYR A 65 1.56 -0.14 8.88
C TYR A 65 1.57 -0.40 7.38
N LEU A 66 0.58 -1.11 6.86
CA LEU A 66 0.46 -1.36 5.43
C LEU A 66 0.24 -0.05 4.65
N SER A 67 -0.59 0.84 5.18
CA SER A 67 -0.91 2.14 4.59
C SER A 67 0.27 3.11 4.61
N PHE A 68 0.89 3.33 5.77
CA PHE A 68 2.05 4.19 5.91
C PHE A 68 3.30 3.59 5.24
N GLY A 69 3.46 2.27 5.28
CA GLY A 69 4.57 1.56 4.61
C GLY A 69 4.49 1.62 3.08
N ALA A 70 3.29 1.80 2.52
CA ALA A 70 3.13 2.06 1.09
C ALA A 70 3.84 3.36 0.67
N VAL A 71 3.73 4.43 1.47
CA VAL A 71 4.31 5.74 1.11
C VAL A 71 5.81 5.67 0.75
N PRO A 72 6.73 5.18 1.61
CA PRO A 72 8.14 5.09 1.26
C PRO A 72 8.40 4.17 0.07
N ILE A 73 7.64 3.08 -0.10
CA ILE A 73 7.76 2.19 -1.26
C ILE A 73 7.45 2.95 -2.55
N TYR A 74 6.39 3.76 -2.55
CA TYR A 74 6.03 4.59 -3.70
C TYR A 74 7.13 5.61 -4.04
N TYR A 75 7.67 6.30 -3.03
CA TYR A 75 8.75 7.26 -3.22
C TYR A 75 10.04 6.60 -3.72
N LEU A 76 10.41 5.43 -3.18
CA LEU A 76 11.54 4.65 -3.69
C LEU A 76 11.34 4.29 -5.16
N LYS A 77 10.14 3.84 -5.51
CA LYS A 77 9.77 3.53 -6.89
C LYS A 77 9.89 4.76 -7.78
N VAL A 78 9.37 5.93 -7.39
CA VAL A 78 9.41 7.15 -8.21
C VAL A 78 10.81 7.75 -8.34
N LEU A 79 11.55 7.84 -7.23
CA LEU A 79 12.83 8.55 -7.20
C LEU A 79 14.00 7.71 -7.71
N PHE A 80 13.92 6.39 -7.56
CA PHE A 80 15.00 5.48 -7.94
C PHE A 80 14.61 4.58 -9.10
N VAL A 81 13.52 3.82 -8.99
CA VAL A 81 13.18 2.79 -9.99
C VAL A 81 12.75 3.40 -11.31
N ASP A 82 11.83 4.36 -11.31
CA ASP A 82 11.36 5.04 -12.52
C ASP A 82 12.49 5.85 -13.19
N LYS A 83 13.48 6.32 -12.41
CA LYS A 83 14.67 6.99 -12.93
C LYS A 83 15.59 6.04 -13.71
N ILE A 84 15.75 4.80 -13.24
CA ILE A 84 16.61 3.79 -13.88
C ILE A 84 15.88 3.09 -15.03
N ARG A 85 14.59 2.80 -14.85
CA ARG A 85 13.73 2.11 -15.82
C ARG A 85 12.45 2.93 -16.02
N PRO A 86 12.36 3.78 -17.06
CA PRO A 86 11.22 4.66 -17.29
C PRO A 86 10.00 3.92 -17.86
N ASN A 87 9.58 2.85 -17.18
CA ASN A 87 8.33 2.15 -17.44
C ASN A 87 7.47 2.15 -16.17
N THR A 88 6.93 3.33 -15.88
CA THR A 88 6.16 3.60 -14.67
C THR A 88 4.98 2.64 -14.48
N GLY A 89 4.32 2.22 -15.57
CA GLY A 89 3.22 1.27 -15.51
C GLY A 89 3.65 -0.08 -14.95
N LYS A 90 4.68 -0.69 -15.54
CA LYS A 90 5.24 -1.96 -15.04
C LYS A 90 5.79 -1.83 -13.63
N ASN A 91 6.51 -0.75 -13.32
CA ASN A 91 7.07 -0.52 -11.99
C ASN A 91 5.97 -0.37 -10.93
N THR A 92 4.84 0.25 -11.27
CA THR A 92 3.67 0.34 -10.39
C THR A 92 3.06 -1.03 -10.13
N ILE A 93 2.91 -1.86 -11.16
CA ILE A 93 2.41 -3.24 -11.01
C ILE A 93 3.33 -4.05 -10.07
N ILE A 94 4.65 -3.95 -10.26
CA ILE A 94 5.63 -4.62 -9.40
C ILE A 94 5.50 -4.12 -7.94
N ALA A 95 5.42 -2.81 -7.74
CA ALA A 95 5.24 -2.23 -6.41
C ALA A 95 3.93 -2.69 -5.74
N THR A 96 2.84 -2.80 -6.51
CA THR A 96 1.56 -3.36 -6.04
C THR A 96 1.72 -4.82 -5.62
N ILE A 97 2.37 -5.66 -6.44
CA ILE A 97 2.60 -7.08 -6.11
C ILE A 97 3.40 -7.21 -4.81
N ILE A 98 4.48 -6.43 -4.67
CA ILE A 98 5.29 -6.42 -3.45
C ILE A 98 4.43 -6.05 -2.23
N LEU A 99 3.59 -5.02 -2.35
CA LEU A 99 2.73 -4.59 -1.25
C LEU A 99 1.63 -5.63 -0.93
N CYS A 100 1.10 -6.33 -1.93
CA CYS A 100 0.16 -7.44 -1.71
C CYS A 100 0.83 -8.59 -0.95
N ILE A 101 2.07 -8.94 -1.30
CA ILE A 101 2.84 -9.95 -0.57
C ILE A 101 3.08 -9.48 0.87
N ALA A 102 3.48 -8.21 1.06
CA ALA A 102 3.66 -7.63 2.39
C ALA A 102 2.37 -7.68 3.23
N ALA A 103 1.21 -7.42 2.63
CA ALA A 103 -0.09 -7.53 3.30
C ALA A 103 -0.38 -8.94 3.81
N VAL A 104 -0.10 -9.96 2.99
CA VAL A 104 -0.25 -11.38 3.38
C VAL A 104 0.73 -11.73 4.51
N LEU A 105 2.00 -11.36 4.37
CA LEU A 105 3.03 -11.64 5.37
C LEU A 105 2.73 -10.97 6.70
N LEU A 106 2.33 -9.70 6.68
CA LEU A 106 1.94 -8.95 7.87
C LEU A 106 0.83 -9.69 8.63
N ARG A 107 -0.16 -10.21 7.91
CA ARG A 107 -1.30 -10.94 8.50
C ARG A 107 -0.90 -12.29 9.12
N LEU A 108 0.07 -12.97 8.53
CA LEU A 108 0.51 -14.30 8.98
C LEU A 108 1.54 -14.23 10.11
N ILE A 109 2.34 -13.16 10.19
CA ILE A 109 3.50 -13.08 11.07
C ILE A 109 3.24 -12.18 12.28
N MET A 110 2.34 -11.20 12.20
CA MET A 110 2.18 -10.22 13.28
C MET A 110 1.68 -10.91 14.56
N PRO A 111 2.42 -10.79 15.69
CA PRO A 111 2.03 -11.42 16.93
C PRO A 111 0.78 -10.74 17.50
N VAL A 112 0.02 -11.51 18.29
CA VAL A 112 -1.16 -11.00 18.99
C VAL A 112 -0.70 -9.90 19.97
N LEU A 113 -1.13 -8.67 19.73
CA LEU A 113 -0.96 -7.58 20.69
C LEU A 113 -1.96 -7.77 21.85
N PRO A 114 -1.49 -7.77 23.11
CA PRO A 114 -2.39 -7.78 24.27
C PRO A 114 -3.23 -6.51 24.30
N GLU A 115 -4.47 -6.68 24.77
CA GLU A 115 -5.57 -5.70 24.72
C GLU A 115 -5.32 -4.43 25.53
#